data_AF-A0A095ZPU8-F1
#
_entry.id   AF-A0A095ZPU8-F1
#
_cell.length_a   1.000
_cell.length_b   1.000
_cell.length_c   1.000
_cell.angle_alpha   90.00
_cell.angle_beta   90.00
_cell.angle_gamma   90.00
#
_symmetry.space_group_name_H-M   'P 1'
#
loop_
_entity.id
_entity.type
_entity.pdbx_description
1 polymer ?
#
loop_
_entity_poly.entity_id
_entity_poly.type
_entity_poly.pdbx_seq_one_letter_code
_entity_poly.pdbx_strand_id
1 'polypeptide(L)' 'MLKTLLLSMLIIAICIALMAVKLIFQKNGKFDSMHIHDSDAMKKRGIHCVVDQDKEARKQNKAF' A
#
# COMPACT_ATOMS: atom_id res chain seq x y z
N MET A 1 -38.72 -8.47 -13.66
CA MET A 1 -38.15 -7.11 -13.78
C MET A 1 -37.83 -6.51 -12.42
N LEU A 2 -38.80 -6.24 -11.53
CA LEU A 2 -38.48 -5.65 -10.22
C LEU A 2 -37.62 -6.57 -9.33
N LYS A 3 -37.94 -7.87 -9.27
CA LYS A 3 -37.15 -8.85 -8.50
C LYS A 3 -35.69 -8.96 -8.96
N THR A 4 -35.46 -8.96 -10.27
CA THR A 4 -34.11 -9.03 -10.85
C THR A 4 -33.32 -7.75 -10.61
N LEU A 5 -33.98 -6.58 -10.63
CA LEU A 5 -33.35 -5.30 -10.29
C LEU A 5 -32.97 -5.22 -8.81
N LEU A 6 -33.83 -5.70 -7.91
CA LEU A 6 -33.51 -5.74 -6.48
C LEU A 6 -32.35 -6.69 -6.19
N LEU A 7 -32.32 -7.85 -6.86
CA LEU A 7 -31.24 -8.82 -6.71
C LEU A 7 -29.90 -8.24 -7.21
N SER A 8 -29.88 -7.58 -8.39
CA SER A 8 -28.65 -6.98 -8.92
C SER A 8 -28.15 -5.84 -8.03
N MET A 9 -29.04 -5.00 -7.52
CA MET A 9 -28.69 -3.92 -6.60
C MET A 9 -28.10 -4.43 -5.29
N LEU A 10 -28.66 -5.53 -4.75
CA LEU A 10 -28.13 -6.20 -3.56
C LEU A 10 -26.72 -6.76 -3.78
N ILE A 11 -26.48 -7.38 -4.94
CA ILE A 11 -25.14 -7.91 -5.28
C ILE A 11 -24.11 -6.78 -5.37
N ILE A 12 -24.44 -5.68 -6.05
CA ILE A 12 -23.55 -4.52 -6.16
C ILE A 12 -23.24 -3.93 -4.79
N ALA A 13 -24.25 -3.79 -3.93
CA ALA A 13 -24.05 -3.30 -2.57
C ALA A 13 -23.09 -4.18 -1.76
N ILE A 14 -23.21 -5.51 -1.88
CA ILE A 14 -22.29 -6.46 -1.23
C ILE A 14 -20.88 -6.30 -1.80
N CYS A 15 -20.71 -6.17 -3.11
CA CYS A 15 -19.40 -5.98 -3.72
C CYS A 15 -18.70 -4.70 -3.22
N ILE A 16 -19.43 -3.58 -3.15
CA ILE A 16 -18.91 -2.31 -2.64
C ILE A 16 -18.53 -2.45 -1.16
N ALA A 17 -19.41 -3.08 -0.36
CA ALA A 17 -19.14 -3.31 1.06
C ALA A 17 -17.86 -4.14 1.26
N LEU A 18 -17.70 -5.24 0.51
CA LEU A 18 -16.50 -6.09 0.56
C LEU A 18 -15.24 -5.36 0.12
N MET A 19 -15.32 -4.51 -0.92
CA MET A 19 -14.20 -3.69 -1.37
C MET A 19 -13.78 -2.66 -0.30
N ALA A 20 -14.74 -2.12 0.45
CA ALA A 20 -14.50 -1.15 1.51
C ALA A 20 -14.03 -1.77 2.83
N VAL A 21 -14.13 -3.09 3.04
CA VAL A 21 -13.69 -3.78 4.27
C VAL A 21 -12.27 -3.34 4.64
N LYS A 22 -11.31 -3.44 3.72
CA LYS A 22 -9.92 -3.09 4.01
C LYS A 22 -9.78 -1.62 4.45
N LEU A 23 -10.54 -0.69 3.85
CA LEU A 23 -10.52 0.72 4.22
C LEU A 23 -11.13 0.98 5.61
N ILE A 24 -12.26 0.34 5.91
CA ILE A 24 -12.97 0.48 7.20
C ILE A 24 -12.14 -0.13 8.35
N PHE A 25 -11.46 -1.23 8.10
CA PHE A 25 -10.64 -1.93 9.09
C PHE A 25 -9.17 -1.48 9.13
N GLN A 26 -8.74 -0.55 8.26
CA GLN A 26 -7.37 -0.02 8.28
C GLN A 26 -7.18 0.87 9.51
N LYS A 27 -6.30 0.45 10.42
CA LYS A 27 -5.94 1.24 11.61
C LYS A 27 -5.46 2.62 11.18
N ASN A 28 -6.15 3.67 11.64
CA ASN A 28 -5.91 5.09 11.34
C ASN A 28 -6.31 5.59 9.95
N GLY A 29 -6.96 4.79 9.10
CA GLY A 29 -7.49 5.24 7.80
C GLY A 29 -6.44 5.83 6.84
N LYS A 30 -5.16 5.60 7.10
CA LYS A 30 -4.03 6.08 6.29
C LYS A 30 -3.42 4.90 5.57
N PHE A 31 -3.21 5.07 4.28
CA PHE A 31 -2.33 4.18 3.53
C PHE A 31 -0.89 4.32 4.05
N ASP A 32 -0.16 3.21 4.02
CA ASP A 32 1.26 3.24 4.34
C ASP A 32 1.96 4.25 3.41
N SER A 33 2.88 5.03 3.97
CA SER A 33 3.65 5.98 3.18
C SER A 33 4.39 5.24 2.07
N MET A 34 4.24 5.73 0.84
CA MET A 34 4.96 5.20 -0.32
C MET A 34 6.42 5.69 -0.35
N HIS A 35 6.82 6.54 0.60
CA HIS A 35 8.21 6.94 0.76
C HIS A 35 9.00 5.84 1.46
N ILE A 36 10.10 5.39 0.82
CA ILE A 36 10.93 4.30 1.33
C ILE A 36 11.52 4.61 2.72
N HIS A 37 11.74 5.90 3.02
CA HIS A 37 12.23 6.38 4.31
C HIS A 37 11.21 6.30 5.45
N ASP A 38 9.92 6.17 5.14
CA ASP A 38 8.88 6.07 6.17
C ASP A 38 8.53 4.61 6.48
N SER A 39 8.98 3.67 5.63
CA SER A 39 8.74 2.25 5.81
C SER A 39 9.71 1.66 6.84
N ASP A 40 9.20 1.33 8.03
CA ASP A 40 9.96 0.61 9.06
C ASP A 40 10.45 -0.76 8.57
N ALA A 41 9.69 -1.39 7.66
CA ALA A 41 10.10 -2.65 7.05
C ALA A 41 11.35 -2.48 6.16
N MET A 42 11.43 -1.40 5.38
CA MET A 42 12.61 -1.11 4.55
C MET A 42 13.81 -0.70 5.42
N LYS A 43 13.59 0.11 6.45
CA LYS A 43 14.62 0.45 7.45
C LYS A 43 15.23 -0.78 8.09
N LYS A 44 14.41 -1.74 8.53
CA LYS A 44 14.88 -3.02 9.11
C LYS A 44 15.75 -3.84 8.15
N ARG A 45 15.55 -3.69 6.85
CA ARG A 45 16.36 -4.34 5.80
C ARG A 45 17.61 -3.53 5.42
N GLY A 46 17.84 -2.36 6.02
CA GLY A 46 18.89 -1.43 5.62
C GLY A 46 18.65 -0.76 4.26
N ILE A 47 17.43 -0.87 3.72
CA ILE A 47 17.07 -0.32 2.41
C ILE A 47 16.61 1.12 2.59
N HIS A 48 17.20 2.04 1.83
CA HIS A 48 16.85 3.46 1.83
C HIS A 48 16.95 4.03 0.40
N CYS A 49 16.81 5.35 0.22
CA CYS A 49 16.82 5.97 -1.10
C CYS A 49 18.03 5.53 -1.94
N VAL A 50 17.76 5.11 -3.17
CA VAL A 50 18.78 4.60 -4.11
C VAL A 50 19.91 5.62 -4.33
N VAL A 51 19.62 6.91 -4.26
CA VAL A 51 20.60 7.98 -4.43
C VAL A 51 21.60 7.99 -3.28
N ASP A 52 21.13 7.80 -2.04
CA ASP A 52 22.01 7.78 -0.88
C ASP A 52 22.74 6.43 -0.78
N GLN A 53 22.08 5.32 -1.13
CA GLN A 53 22.74 4.02 -1.26
C GLN A 53 23.87 4.05 -2.30
N ASP A 54 23.65 4.71 -3.45
CA ASP A 54 24.66 4.88 -4.48
C ASP A 54 25.81 5.77 -3.98
N LYS A 55 25.53 6.88 -3.28
CA LYS A 55 26.58 7.70 -2.65
C LYS A 55 27.40 6.90 -1.64
N GLU A 56 26.76 6.08 -0.81
CA GLU A 56 27.43 5.20 0.14
C GLU A 56 28.29 4.15 -0.56
N ALA A 57 27.77 3.52 -1.62
CA ALA A 57 28.51 2.56 -2.43
C ALA A 57 29.74 3.21 -3.09
N ARG A 58 29.60 4.42 -3.64
CA ARG A 58 30.73 5.21 -4.19
C ARG A 58 31.76 5.54 -3.12
N LYS A 59 31.35 5.98 -1.94
CA LYS A 59 32.26 6.24 -0.80
C LYS A 59 32.99 4.98 -0.35
N GLN A 60 32.32 3.83 -0.40
CA GLN A 60 32.90 2.54 -0.03
C GLN A 60 33.70 1.89 -1.18
N ASN A 61 33.81 2.53 -2.35
CA ASN A 61 34.42 1.97 -3.55
C ASN A 61 33.79 0.61 -3.96
N LYS A 62 32.51 0.45 -3.65
CA LYS A 62 31.64 -0.70 -3.96
C LYS A 62 30.58 -0.35 -5.01
N ALA A 63 30.64 0.86 -5.57
CA ALA A 63 29.86 1.19 -6.75
C ALA A 63 30.41 0.37 -7.92
N PHE A 64 29.50 -0.33 -8.61
CA PHE A 64 29.82 -1.05 -9.84
C PHE A 64 30.14 -0.08 -10.98
#